data_AF-A0A968DT43-F1
#
_entry.id   AF-A0A968DT43-F1
#
_cell.length_a   1.000
_cell.length_b   1.000
_cell.length_c   1.000
_cell.angle_alpha   90.00
_cell.angle_beta   90.00
_cell.angle_gamma   90.00
#
_symmetry.space_group_name_H-M   'P 1'
#
loop_
_entity.id
_entity.type
_entity.pdbx_description
1 polymer ?
#
loop_
_entity_poly.entity_id
_entity_poly.type
_entity_poly.pdbx_seq_one_letter_code
_entity_poly.pdbx_strand_id
1 'polypeptide(L)' 'MRKEIVINSTNEDTRIALLENGKLVELSVERPDNERMVGNIYKGRVRKVVKGMQASFINIGFPQDGFLHFADMAKSL' A
#
# COMPACT_ATOMS: atom_id res chain seq x y z
N MET A 1 20.14 -21.23 -10.20
CA MET A 1 19.11 -20.45 -10.92
C MET A 1 19.43 -18.98 -10.73
N ARG A 2 19.76 -18.24 -11.80
CA ARG A 2 20.15 -16.83 -11.69
C ARG A 2 18.90 -15.96 -11.77
N LYS A 3 18.69 -15.11 -10.76
CA LYS A 3 17.62 -14.11 -10.74
C LYS A 3 18.23 -12.72 -10.80
N GLU A 4 17.64 -11.84 -11.59
CA GLU A 4 18.12 -10.47 -11.77
C GLU A 4 16.93 -9.51 -11.68
N ILE A 5 17.14 -8.36 -11.04
CA ILE A 5 16.16 -7.28 -11.02
C ILE A 5 16.76 -6.15 -11.86
N VAL A 6 16.04 -5.73 -12.89
CA VAL A 6 16.41 -4.62 -13.76
C VAL A 6 15.45 -3.47 -13.52
N ILE A 7 15.99 -2.31 -13.16
CA ILE A 7 15.20 -1.10 -12.87
C ILE A 7 15.49 -0.06 -13.94
N ASN A 8 14.44 0.45 -14.57
CA ASN A 8 14.47 1.60 -15.47
C ASN A 8 13.57 2.69 -14.90
N SER A 9 14.12 3.85 -14.56
CA SER A 9 13.38 4.97 -13.97
C SER A 9 13.47 6.18 -14.90
N THR A 10 12.31 6.75 -15.23
CA THR A 10 12.13 7.96 -16.03
C THR A 10 11.22 8.93 -15.26
N ASN A 11 11.00 10.14 -15.80
CA ASN A 11 10.05 11.07 -15.20
C ASN A 11 8.59 10.61 -15.34
N GLU A 12 8.28 9.74 -16.30
CA GLU A 12 6.92 9.29 -16.59
C GLU A 12 6.55 8.00 -15.83
N ASP A 13 7.51 7.09 -15.67
CA ASP A 13 7.33 5.82 -15.00
C ASP A 13 8.62 5.23 -14.44
N THR A 14 8.44 4.31 -13.49
CA THR A 14 9.47 3.37 -13.03
C THR A 14 9.06 1.96 -13.42
N ARG A 15 9.95 1.25 -14.11
CA ARG A 15 9.74 -0.11 -14.60
C ARG A 15 10.71 -1.06 -13.91
N ILE A 16 10.19 -2.13 -13.34
CA ILE A 16 10.95 -3.14 -12.61
C ILE A 16 10.71 -4.48 -13.29
N ALA A 17 11.78 -5.09 -13.81
CA ALA A 17 11.73 -6.40 -14.46
C ALA A 17 12.45 -7.45 -13.61
N LEU A 18 11.79 -8.56 -13.31
CA LEU A 18 12.41 -9.77 -12.77
C LEU A 18 12.79 -10.67 -13.94
N LEU A 19 14.08 -10.99 -14.05
CA LEU A 19 14.59 -11.94 -15.01
C LEU A 19 15.02 -13.23 -14.31
N GLU A 20 14.72 -14.37 -14.92
CA GLU A 20 15.24 -15.67 -14.51
C GLU A 20 16.03 -16.27 -15.67
N ASN A 21 17.33 -16.48 -15.47
CA ASN A 21 18.27 -16.92 -16.49
C ASN A 21 18.21 -16.06 -17.78
N GLY A 22 18.14 -14.74 -17.61
CA GLY A 22 18.05 -13.77 -18.71
C GLY A 22 16.68 -13.69 -19.40
N LYS A 23 15.68 -14.47 -18.96
CA LYS A 23 14.31 -14.39 -19.49
C LYS A 23 13.42 -13.58 -18.57
N LEU A 24 12.64 -12.66 -19.13
CA LEU A 24 11.63 -11.89 -18.40
C LEU A 24 10.54 -12.82 -17.84
N VAL A 25 10.31 -12.75 -16.54
CA VAL A 25 9.23 -13.50 -15.87
C VAL A 25 8.18 -12.58 -15.24
N GLU A 26 8.55 -11.37 -14.83
CA GLU A 26 7.63 -10.38 -14.27
C GLU A 26 8.05 -8.97 -14.66
N LEU A 27 7.08 -8.10 -14.96
CA LEU A 27 7.28 -6.68 -15.22
C LEU A 27 6.25 -5.89 -14.41
N SER A 28 6.73 -5.02 -13.54
CA SER A 28 5.92 -4.03 -12.83
C SER A 28 6.21 -2.64 -13.39
N VAL A 29 5.16 -1.86 -13.65
CA VAL A 29 5.26 -0.47 -14.11
C VAL A 29 4.51 0.42 -13.15
N GLU A 30 5.23 1.31 -12.48
CA GLU A 30 4.70 2.28 -11.54
C GLU A 30 4.72 3.66 -12.19
N ARG A 31 3.57 4.34 -12.18
CA ARG A 31 3.41 5.70 -12.71
C ARG A 31 3.10 6.65 -11.54
N PRO A 32 3.61 7.89 -11.54
CA PRO A 32 3.39 8.85 -10.46
C PRO A 32 1.91 9.06 -10.13
N ASP A 33 1.05 9.09 -11.14
CA ASP A 33 -0.39 9.36 -10.96
C ASP A 33 -1.20 8.16 -10.44
N ASN A 34 -0.56 6.99 -10.31
CA ASN A 34 -1.19 5.72 -9.90
C ASN A 34 -0.63 5.21 -8.56
N GLU A 35 -0.40 6.10 -7.59
CA GLU A 35 0.01 5.68 -6.24
C GLU A 35 -1.03 4.77 -5.60
N ARG A 36 -0.67 3.50 -5.40
CA ARG A 36 -1.51 2.50 -4.75
C ARG A 36 -1.36 2.64 -3.24
N MET A 37 -2.46 2.95 -2.54
CA MET A 37 -2.45 3.05 -1.08
C MET A 37 -2.44 1.68 -0.35
N VAL A 38 -2.74 0.59 -1.07
CA VAL A 38 -2.84 -0.76 -0.49
C VAL A 38 -1.48 -1.23 0.00
N GLY A 39 -1.41 -1.59 1.28
CA GLY A 39 -0.18 -2.08 1.92
C GLY A 39 0.62 -1.00 2.65
N ASN A 40 0.27 0.28 2.47
CA ASN A 40 0.90 1.36 3.20
C ASN A 40 0.58 1.28 4.70
N ILE A 41 1.55 1.69 5.52
CA ILE A 41 1.44 1.75 6.97
C ILE A 41 1.43 3.21 7.39
N TYR A 42 0.40 3.61 8.13
CA TYR A 42 0.20 4.99 8.58
C TYR A 42 0.18 5.08 10.11
N LYS A 43 0.74 6.17 10.64
CA LYS A 43 0.48 6.58 12.02
C LYS A 43 -0.75 7.48 12.05
N GLY A 44 -1.89 6.92 12.44
CA GLY A 44 -3.16 7.64 12.51
C GLY A 44 -3.57 8.06 13.92
N ARG A 45 -4.54 8.97 14.01
CA ARG A 45 -5.21 9.34 15.27
C ARG A 45 -6.69 9.01 15.19
N VAL A 46 -7.22 8.32 16.21
CA VAL A 46 -8.67 8.07 16.33
C VAL A 46 -9.39 9.41 16.40
N ARG A 47 -10.27 9.69 15.44
CA ARG A 47 -11.10 10.91 15.42
C ARG A 47 -12.49 10.65 15.97
N LYS A 48 -13.09 9.49 15.67
CA LYS A 48 -14.45 9.15 16.12
C LYS A 48 -14.60 7.65 16.31
N VAL A 49 -15.32 7.23 17.35
CA VAL A 49 -15.75 5.84 17.56
C VAL A 49 -17.26 5.76 17.40
N VAL A 50 -17.75 4.86 16.55
CA VAL A 50 -19.19 4.67 16.29
C VAL A 50 -19.60 3.28 16.71
N LYS A 51 -20.13 3.16 17.94
CA LYS A 51 -20.50 1.87 18.54
C LYS A 51 -21.53 1.09 17.70
N GLY A 52 -22.52 1.77 17.14
CA GLY A 52 -23.55 1.14 16.30
C GLY A 52 -23.02 0.52 15.00
N MET A 53 -21.85 0.96 14.53
CA MET A 53 -21.16 0.40 13.37
C MET A 53 -20.01 -0.54 13.76
N GLN A 54 -19.76 -0.73 15.06
CA GLN A 54 -18.61 -1.48 15.58
C GLN A 54 -17.30 -1.05 14.91
N ALA A 55 -17.08 0.26 14.79
CA ALA A 55 -15.94 0.80 14.05
C ALA A 55 -15.41 2.12 14.61
N SER A 56 -14.17 2.44 14.23
CA SER A 56 -13.49 3.71 14.51
C SER A 56 -13.05 4.37 13.20
N PHE A 57 -13.17 5.70 13.15
CA PHE A 57 -12.65 6.53 12.08
C PHE A 57 -11.31 7.12 12.50
N ILE A 58 -10.28 6.87 11.69
CA ILE A 58 -8.88 7.20 11.98
C ILE A 58 -8.42 8.26 10.98
N ASN A 59 -8.00 9.41 11.49
CA ASN A 59 -7.35 10.39 10.63
C ASN A 59 -5.92 9.92 10.31
N ILE A 60 -5.62 9.77 9.03
CA ILE A 60 -4.32 9.32 8.50
C ILE A 60 -3.66 10.37 7.58
N GLY A 61 -4.11 11.63 7.65
CA GLY A 61 -3.57 12.73 6.84
C GLY A 61 -4.23 12.94 5.47
N PHE A 62 -5.23 12.14 5.12
CA PHE A 62 -6.02 12.30 3.88
C PHE A 62 -7.28 13.15 4.10
N PRO A 63 -7.91 13.67 3.03
CA PRO A 63 -9.15 14.44 3.12
C PRO A 63 -10.29 13.68 3.81
N GLN A 64 -10.32 12.35 3.63
CA GLN A 64 -11.27 11.45 4.29
C GLN A 64 -10.56 10.59 5.33
N ASP A 65 -11.21 10.37 6.47
CA ASP A 65 -10.70 9.47 7.49
C ASP A 65 -10.78 8.02 7.05
N GLY A 66 -9.78 7.24 7.43
CA GLY A 66 -9.79 5.79 7.26
C GLY A 66 -10.82 5.14 8.18
N PHE A 67 -11.39 4.04 7.72
CA PHE A 67 -12.32 3.22 8.49
C PHE A 67 -11.60 2.00 9.07
N LEU A 68 -11.78 1.74 10.37
CA LEU A 68 -11.23 0.58 11.06
C LEU A 68 -12.36 -0.17 11.78
N HIS A 69 -12.70 -1.35 11.28
CA HIS A 69 -13.68 -2.24 11.90
C HIS A 69 -13.10 -2.90 13.16
N PHE A 70 -13.94 -3.15 14.17
CA PHE A 70 -13.46 -3.69 15.46
C PHE A 70 -12.87 -5.10 15.33
N ALA A 71 -13.35 -5.91 14.39
CA ALA A 71 -12.79 -7.25 14.13
C ALA A 71 -11.35 -7.21 13.60
N ASP A 72 -10.96 -6.10 12.97
CA ASP A 72 -9.61 -5.91 12.39
C ASP A 72 -8.65 -5.24 13.38
N MET A 73 -9.14 -4.84 14.56
CA MET A 73 -8.27 -4.31 15.60
C MET A 73 -7.44 -5.43 16.19
N ALA A 74 -6.14 -5.17 16.36
CA ALA A 74 -5.28 -6.04 17.14
C ALA A 74 -5.89 -6.23 18.53
N LYS A 75 -5.96 -7.48 19.00
CA LYS A 75 -6.35 -7.78 20.38
C LYS A 75 -5.39 -7.03 21.30
N SER A 76 -5.91 -6.31 22.30
CA SER A 76 -5.05 -5.75 23.33
C SER A 76 -4.34 -6.91 24.04
N LEU A 77 -3.01 -6.84 24.13
CA LEU A 77 -2.23 -7.68 25.03
C LEU A 77 -2.69 -7.50 26.48
#